data_AF-A0A1E1W1M0-F1
#
_entry.id   AF-A0A1E1W1M0-F1
#
_cell.length_a   1.000
_cell.length_b   1.000
_cell.length_c   1.000
_cell.angle_alpha   90.00
_cell.angle_beta   90.00
_cell.angle_gamma   90.00
#
_symmetry.space_group_name_H-M   'P 1'
#
loop_
_entity.id
_entity.type
_entity.pdbx_description
1 polymer ?
#
loop_
_entity_poly.entity_id
_entity_poly.type
_entity_poly.pdbx_seq_one_letter_code
_entity_poly.pdbx_strand_id
1 'polypeptide(L)'
;LPRYDYGSNGVLGYYHAQLTDIVQYPDARTELFHAFRELGNIILFCMLIEQALSQEEVTDLLHAAPFQNILPRPYCAEGEKPETKTKRLEAKYAALQIVQNVDKYGTAKLHLQTLDII
;
A
#
# COMPACT_ATOMS: atom_id res chain seq x y z
N LEU A 1 -35.39 17.84 -7.92
CA LEU A 1 -35.09 17.76 -9.36
C LEU A 1 -36.34 18.09 -10.17
N PRO A 2 -36.25 18.92 -11.23
CA PRO A 2 -37.38 19.18 -12.12
C PRO A 2 -37.84 17.90 -12.84
N ARG A 3 -39.13 17.84 -13.19
CA ARG A 3 -39.70 16.68 -13.92
C ARG A 3 -39.15 16.60 -15.35
N TYR A 4 -39.16 15.39 -15.90
CA TYR A 4 -38.69 15.11 -17.27
C TYR A 4 -39.42 15.95 -18.34
N ASP A 5 -40.70 16.25 -18.09
CA ASP A 5 -41.59 16.96 -19.03
C ASP A 5 -41.12 18.37 -19.41
N TYR A 6 -40.20 18.97 -18.63
CA TYR A 6 -39.65 20.30 -18.89
C TYR A 6 -38.56 20.32 -19.98
N GLY A 7 -38.05 19.14 -20.38
CA GLY A 7 -36.97 19.01 -21.36
C GLY A 7 -35.62 19.60 -20.89
N SER A 8 -34.53 19.30 -21.60
CA SER A 8 -33.18 19.73 -21.22
C SER A 8 -33.02 21.26 -21.08
N ASN A 9 -33.66 22.03 -21.96
CA ASN A 9 -33.61 23.49 -21.94
C ASN A 9 -34.32 24.09 -20.71
N GLY A 10 -35.49 23.54 -20.32
CA GLY A 10 -36.22 24.00 -19.15
C GLY A 10 -35.50 23.66 -17.84
N VAL A 11 -34.88 22.48 -17.78
CA VAL A 11 -34.07 22.05 -16.64
C VAL A 11 -32.80 22.89 -16.50
N LEU A 12 -32.13 23.23 -17.60
CA LEU A 12 -30.95 24.10 -17.58
C LEU A 12 -31.31 25.51 -17.08
N GLY A 13 -32.41 26.10 -17.59
CA GLY A 13 -32.89 27.40 -17.14
C GLY A 13 -33.25 27.41 -15.66
N TYR A 14 -33.87 26.33 -15.16
CA TYR A 14 -34.13 26.13 -13.73
C TYR A 14 -32.84 26.12 -12.91
N TYR A 15 -31.83 25.31 -13.29
CA TYR A 15 -30.56 25.27 -12.55
C TYR A 15 -29.80 26.59 -12.62
N HIS A 16 -29.84 27.28 -13.77
CA HIS A 16 -29.22 28.58 -13.90
C HIS A 16 -29.85 29.57 -12.91
N ALA A 17 -31.18 29.70 -12.91
CA ALA A 17 -31.88 30.61 -12.02
C ALA A 17 -31.66 30.29 -10.53
N GLN A 18 -31.62 29.01 -10.15
CA GLN A 18 -31.46 28.58 -8.76
C GLN A 18 -30.01 28.63 -8.26
N LEU A 19 -29.01 28.56 -9.17
CA LEU A 19 -27.59 28.53 -8.82
C LEU A 19 -26.86 29.83 -9.17
N THR A 20 -27.55 30.85 -9.69
CA THR A 20 -26.97 32.15 -10.07
C THR A 20 -26.07 32.72 -8.97
N ASP A 21 -26.54 32.71 -7.72
CA ASP A 21 -25.81 33.30 -6.58
C ASP A 21 -24.51 32.55 -6.28
N ILE A 22 -24.49 31.23 -6.51
CA ILE A 22 -23.29 30.39 -6.35
C ILE A 22 -22.33 30.60 -7.53
N VAL A 23 -22.87 30.71 -8.74
CA VAL A 23 -22.08 30.91 -9.97
C VAL A 23 -21.43 32.30 -9.99
N GLN A 24 -22.13 33.31 -9.50
CA GLN A 24 -21.65 34.69 -9.43
C GLN A 24 -20.83 34.98 -8.17
N TYR A 25 -20.68 34.01 -7.26
CA TYR A 25 -19.89 34.20 -6.06
C TYR A 25 -18.41 34.48 -6.44
N PRO A 26 -17.92 35.71 -6.20
CA PRO A 26 -16.64 36.16 -6.76
C PRO A 26 -15.45 35.35 -6.24
N ASP A 27 -15.54 34.87 -4.99
CA ASP A 27 -14.47 34.13 -4.32
C ASP A 27 -14.58 32.61 -4.50
N ALA A 28 -15.58 32.13 -5.25
CA ALA A 28 -15.77 30.69 -5.48
C ALA A 28 -14.52 30.06 -6.13
N ARG A 29 -13.92 30.76 -7.09
CA ARG A 29 -12.78 30.24 -7.85
C ARG A 29 -11.44 30.53 -7.18
N THR A 30 -11.28 31.69 -6.58
CA THR A 30 -10.01 32.15 -6.00
C THR A 30 -9.76 31.57 -4.63
N GLU A 31 -10.78 31.42 -3.79
CA GLU A 31 -10.63 30.96 -2.41
C GLU A 31 -11.21 29.55 -2.21
N LEU A 32 -12.47 29.34 -2.57
CA LEU A 32 -13.15 28.07 -2.26
C LEU A 32 -12.57 26.88 -3.03
N PHE A 33 -12.45 26.98 -4.37
CA PHE A 33 -11.82 25.92 -5.16
C PHE A 33 -10.31 25.79 -4.92
N HIS A 34 -9.66 26.87 -4.49
CA HIS A 34 -8.25 26.82 -4.10
C HIS A 34 -8.09 25.99 -2.81
N ALA A 35 -8.86 26.29 -1.77
CA ALA A 35 -8.86 25.54 -0.52
C ALA A 35 -9.21 24.05 -0.73
N PHE A 36 -10.20 23.74 -1.59
CA PHE A 36 -10.51 22.35 -1.93
C PHE A 36 -9.38 21.65 -2.69
N ARG A 37 -8.67 22.36 -3.57
CA ARG A 37 -7.50 21.81 -4.25
C ARG A 37 -6.37 21.53 -3.26
N GLU A 38 -6.08 22.46 -2.36
CA GLU A 38 -5.07 22.27 -1.32
C GLU A 38 -5.39 21.08 -0.44
N LEU A 39 -6.62 20.99 0.07
CA LEU A 39 -7.07 19.85 0.86
C LEU A 39 -6.98 18.54 0.07
N GLY A 40 -7.43 18.53 -1.18
CA GLY A 40 -7.33 17.37 -2.06
C GLY A 40 -5.88 16.93 -2.28
N ASN A 41 -4.97 17.88 -2.50
CA ASN A 41 -3.55 17.60 -2.67
C ASN A 41 -2.91 17.03 -1.41
N ILE A 42 -3.28 17.51 -0.22
CA ILE A 42 -2.80 16.97 1.06
C ILE A 42 -3.21 15.50 1.20
N ILE A 43 -4.48 15.19 0.93
CA ILE A 43 -5.00 13.82 1.01
C ILE A 43 -4.29 12.92 -0.02
N LEU A 44 -4.17 13.38 -1.27
CA LEU A 44 -3.46 12.65 -2.31
C LEU A 44 -2.00 12.42 -1.95
N PHE A 45 -1.32 13.42 -1.38
CA PHE A 45 0.06 13.29 -0.95
C PHE A 45 0.20 12.22 0.13
N CYS A 46 -0.63 12.26 1.19
CA CYS A 46 -0.63 11.24 2.24
C CYS A 46 -0.86 9.84 1.69
N MET A 47 -1.83 9.68 0.77
CA MET A 47 -2.12 8.39 0.16
C MET A 47 -0.95 7.88 -0.71
N LEU A 48 -0.34 8.76 -1.50
CA LEU A 48 0.76 8.38 -2.39
C LEU A 48 2.05 8.06 -1.62
N ILE A 49 2.35 8.80 -0.56
CA ILE A 49 3.54 8.51 0.26
C ILE A 49 3.38 7.21 1.04
N GLU A 50 2.20 6.93 1.57
CA GLU A 50 1.90 5.66 2.22
C GLU A 50 2.05 4.49 1.24
N GLN A 51 1.52 4.63 0.02
CA GLN A 51 1.67 3.61 -1.02
C GLN A 51 3.14 3.40 -1.45
N ALA A 52 3.95 4.46 -1.44
CA ALA A 52 5.38 4.35 -1.75
C ALA A 52 6.14 3.65 -0.62
N LEU A 53 5.89 4.02 0.64
CA LEU A 53 6.48 3.37 1.81
C LEU A 53 6.12 1.89 1.89
N SER A 54 4.86 1.52 1.64
CA SER A 54 4.46 0.11 1.62
C SER A 54 5.22 -0.71 0.55
N GLN A 55 5.56 -0.12 -0.60
CA GLN A 55 6.35 -0.81 -1.63
C GLN A 55 7.81 -0.96 -1.24
N GLU A 56 8.38 0.04 -0.58
CA GLU A 56 9.73 -0.01 -0.02
C GLU A 56 9.82 -1.11 1.05
N GLU A 57 8.91 -1.11 2.02
CA GLU A 57 8.85 -2.12 3.09
C GLU A 57 8.73 -3.55 2.54
N VAL A 58 7.88 -3.76 1.53
CA VAL A 58 7.75 -5.08 0.88
C VAL A 58 9.06 -5.50 0.20
N THR A 59 9.77 -4.55 -0.40
CA THR A 59 11.06 -4.82 -1.04
C THR A 59 12.11 -5.20 0.01
N ASP A 60 12.16 -4.51 1.14
CA ASP A 60 13.04 -4.83 2.26
C ASP A 60 12.71 -6.20 2.86
N LEU A 61 11.43 -6.48 3.08
CA LEU A 61 10.97 -7.79 3.55
C LEU A 61 11.33 -8.92 2.58
N LEU A 62 11.24 -8.68 1.27
CA LEU A 62 11.62 -9.67 0.26
C LEU A 62 13.12 -9.97 0.29
N HIS A 63 13.95 -8.95 0.51
CA HIS A 63 15.39 -9.13 0.68
C HIS A 63 15.75 -9.80 2.02
N ALA A 64 14.96 -9.57 3.07
CA ALA A 64 15.13 -10.20 4.39
C ALA A 64 14.64 -11.66 4.46
N ALA A 65 13.64 -12.02 3.65
CA ALA A 65 12.96 -13.32 3.66
C ALA A 65 13.90 -14.56 3.67
N PRO A 66 15.00 -14.62 2.88
CA PRO A 66 15.91 -15.76 2.89
C PRO A 66 16.59 -16.00 4.24
N PHE A 67 16.82 -14.94 5.01
CA PHE A 67 17.50 -14.99 6.30
C PHE A 67 16.56 -15.31 7.46
N GLN A 68 15.26 -15.07 7.28
CA GLN A 68 14.18 -15.32 8.24
C GLN A 68 13.44 -16.65 8.04
N ASN A 69 13.93 -17.52 7.14
CA ASN A 69 13.27 -18.78 6.77
C ASN A 69 11.89 -18.61 6.09
N ILE A 70 11.67 -17.48 5.41
CA ILE A 70 10.46 -17.25 4.62
C ILE A 70 10.76 -17.67 3.19
N LEU A 71 10.29 -18.86 2.81
CA LEU A 71 10.52 -19.42 1.48
C LEU A 71 9.24 -19.39 0.64
N PRO A 72 9.33 -19.03 -0.65
CA PRO A 72 8.18 -19.09 -1.55
C PRO A 72 7.72 -20.54 -1.74
N ARG A 73 6.43 -20.72 -2.04
CA ARG A 73 5.85 -22.05 -2.23
C ARG A 73 6.49 -22.74 -3.44
N PRO A 74 7.09 -23.93 -3.27
CA PRO A 74 7.73 -24.64 -4.37
C PRO A 74 6.70 -25.23 -5.34
N TYR A 75 7.04 -25.26 -6.62
CA TYR A 75 6.24 -25.96 -7.64
C TYR A 75 6.12 -27.46 -7.32
N CYS A 76 4.90 -27.99 -7.35
CA CYS A 76 4.60 -29.41 -7.12
C CYS A 76 4.00 -30.02 -8.38
N ALA A 77 4.66 -31.05 -8.92
CA ALA A 77 4.13 -31.82 -10.04
C ALA A 77 3.06 -32.81 -9.55
N GLU A 78 2.27 -33.36 -10.47
CA GLU A 78 1.22 -34.33 -10.15
C GLU A 78 1.81 -35.57 -9.46
N GLY A 79 1.35 -35.85 -8.23
CA GLY A 79 1.84 -36.97 -7.40
C GLY A 79 2.92 -36.62 -6.37
N GLU A 80 3.45 -35.39 -6.35
CA GLU A 80 4.41 -34.96 -5.32
C GLU A 80 3.73 -34.30 -4.11
N LYS A 81 4.20 -34.63 -2.91
CA LYS A 81 3.73 -33.98 -1.68
C LYS A 81 4.41 -32.63 -1.47
N PRO A 82 3.66 -31.53 -1.34
CA PRO A 82 4.21 -30.18 -1.16
C PRO A 82 5.02 -30.03 0.13
N GLU A 83 4.66 -30.77 1.19
CA GLU A 83 5.39 -30.68 2.48
C GLU A 83 6.84 -31.19 2.35
N THR A 84 7.07 -32.26 1.58
CA THR A 84 8.40 -32.85 1.39
C THR A 84 9.32 -31.91 0.63
N LYS A 85 8.80 -31.22 -0.39
CA LYS A 85 9.56 -30.22 -1.15
C LYS A 85 9.88 -28.99 -0.31
N THR A 86 8.93 -28.54 0.51
CA THR A 86 9.13 -27.40 1.43
C THR A 86 10.24 -27.71 2.42
N LYS A 87 10.20 -28.86 3.10
CA LYS A 87 11.26 -29.30 4.03
C LYS A 87 12.62 -29.46 3.36
N ARG A 88 12.67 -29.94 2.12
CA ARG A 88 13.92 -30.03 1.36
C ARG A 88 14.50 -28.65 1.04
N LEU A 89 13.64 -27.68 0.76
CA LEU A 89 14.04 -26.30 0.47
C LEU A 89 14.52 -25.58 1.73
N GLU A 90 13.83 -25.77 2.86
CA GLU A 90 14.27 -25.32 4.19
C GLU A 90 15.65 -25.89 4.54
N ALA A 91 15.86 -27.20 4.36
CA ALA A 91 17.16 -27.82 4.61
C ALA A 91 18.27 -27.27 3.69
N LYS A 92 17.94 -26.93 2.43
CA LYS A 92 18.89 -26.34 1.48
C LYS A 92 19.34 -24.94 1.91
N TYR A 93 18.43 -24.12 2.43
CA TYR A 93 18.69 -22.74 2.84
C TYR A 93 18.91 -22.55 4.34
N ALA A 94 18.94 -23.63 5.13
CA ALA A 94 19.18 -23.58 6.57
C ALA A 94 20.46 -22.82 6.95
N ALA A 95 21.51 -22.91 6.12
CA ALA A 95 22.76 -22.20 6.33
C ALA A 95 22.65 -20.66 6.23
N LEU A 96 21.58 -20.13 5.62
CA LEU A 96 21.34 -18.68 5.50
C LEU A 96 20.58 -18.11 6.70
N GLN A 97 20.05 -18.94 7.59
CA GLN A 97 19.23 -18.47 8.70
C GLN A 97 20.10 -17.77 9.76
N ILE A 98 20.00 -16.44 9.83
CA ILE A 98 20.92 -15.61 10.64
C ILE A 98 20.75 -15.90 12.13
N VAL A 99 19.51 -15.97 12.63
CA VAL A 99 19.24 -16.24 14.06
C VAL A 99 19.87 -17.56 14.50
N GLN A 100 19.64 -18.65 13.77
CA GLN A 100 20.19 -19.96 14.12
C GLN A 100 21.72 -20.01 14.07
N ASN A 101 22.33 -19.25 13.16
CA ASN A 101 23.79 -19.19 13.05
C ASN A 101 24.41 -18.33 14.16
N VAL A 102 23.78 -17.20 14.49
CA VAL A 102 24.22 -16.32 15.59
C VAL A 102 24.02 -17.01 16.94
N ASP A 103 22.99 -17.82 17.11
CA ASP A 103 22.79 -18.62 18.33
C ASP A 103 23.89 -19.68 18.51
N LYS A 104 24.32 -20.31 17.40
CA LYS A 104 25.31 -21.38 17.44
C LYS A 104 26.75 -20.88 17.55
N TYR A 105 27.07 -19.74 16.94
CA TYR A 105 28.45 -19.28 16.76
C TYR A 105 28.70 -17.84 17.23
N GLY A 106 27.65 -17.10 17.60
CA GLY A 106 27.74 -15.68 17.96
C GLY A 106 28.08 -15.44 19.43
N THR A 107 28.43 -14.19 19.73
CA THR A 107 28.59 -13.70 21.10
C THR A 107 27.25 -13.19 21.65
N ALA A 108 27.08 -13.18 22.97
CA ALA A 108 25.84 -12.74 23.62
C ALA A 108 25.37 -11.33 23.20
N LYS A 109 26.31 -10.43 22.89
CA LYS A 109 26.01 -9.08 22.38
C LYS A 109 25.43 -9.10 20.96
N LEU A 110 25.97 -9.95 20.08
CA LEU A 110 25.51 -10.08 18.71
C LEU A 110 24.13 -10.73 18.63
N HIS A 111 23.81 -11.64 19.56
CA HIS A 111 22.50 -12.25 19.67
C HIS A 111 21.39 -11.23 19.96
N LEU A 112 21.60 -10.35 20.96
CA LEU A 112 20.65 -9.25 21.23
C LEU A 112 20.46 -8.34 20.02
N GLN A 113 21.56 -7.92 19.39
CA GLN A 113 21.50 -7.03 18.23
C GLN A 113 20.78 -7.65 17.02
N THR A 114 20.83 -8.97 16.88
CA THR A 114 20.16 -9.68 15.79
C THR A 114 18.65 -9.75 16.01
N LEU A 115 18.21 -9.85 17.27
CA LEU A 115 16.79 -9.83 17.63
C LEU A 115 16.15 -8.45 17.47
N ASP A 116 16.92 -7.36 17.61
CA ASP A 116 16.41 -6.00 17.42
C ASP A 116 16.22 -5.60 15.94
N ILE A 117 16.84 -6.34 15.00
CA ILE A 117 16.82 -6.05 13.56
C ILE A 117 15.72 -6.83 12.82
N ILE A 118 15.19 -7.89 13.44
CA ILE A 118 14.14 -8.77 12.88
C ILE A 118 12.80 -8.42 13.51
#